data_AF-A0A2I5YMC8-F1
#
_entry.id   AF-A0A2I5YMC8-F1
#
_cell.length_a   1.000
_cell.length_b   1.000
_cell.length_c   1.000
_cell.angle_alpha   90.00
_cell.angle_beta   90.00
_cell.angle_gamma   90.00
#
_symmetry.space_group_name_H-M   'P 1'
#
loop_
_entity.id
_entity.type
_entity.pdbx_description
1 polymer ?
#
loop_
_entity_poly.entity_id
_entity_poly.type
_entity_poly.pdbx_seq_one_letter_code
_entity_poly.pdbx_strand_id
1 'polypeptide(L)'
;QWDDHEVTNNWYWELRKDADKRYQEGSVALLAARAMRAFHDYLPTRRHPLEQERLYTSFTYGPSLEVFRIDLRSYRGPNSEGMQTELSPEARIIGERQLPWLMQALKDSRATWKVIACDMPIGL
;
A
#
# COMPACT_ATOMS: atom_id res chain seq x y z
N GLN A 1 8.47 5.47 -2.93
CA GLN A 1 7.51 4.62 -2.19
C GLN A 1 6.13 5.11 -2.59
N TRP A 2 5.08 4.29 -2.47
CA TRP A 2 3.71 4.68 -2.79
C TRP A 2 3.01 4.99 -1.48
N ASP A 3 2.38 6.16 -1.39
CA ASP A 3 1.54 6.61 -0.28
C ASP A 3 0.31 7.32 -0.89
N ASP A 4 -0.26 8.31 -0.20
CA ASP A 4 -1.44 9.01 -0.66
C ASP A 4 -1.18 10.07 -1.71
N HIS A 5 -0.07 10.80 -1.61
CA HIS A 5 0.23 11.93 -2.46
C HIS A 5 0.54 11.57 -3.92
N GLU A 6 0.74 10.28 -4.23
CA GLU A 6 0.72 9.78 -5.61
C GLU A 6 -0.69 9.84 -6.25
N VAL A 7 -1.75 9.90 -5.45
CA VAL A 7 -3.16 9.99 -5.91
C VAL A 7 -3.80 11.30 -5.46
N THR A 8 -4.07 11.43 -4.17
CA THR A 8 -4.61 12.60 -3.49
C THR A 8 -4.53 12.39 -1.97
N ASN A 9 -4.35 13.47 -1.21
CA ASN A 9 -4.18 13.42 0.24
C ASN A 9 -5.25 12.57 0.94
N ASN A 10 -4.81 11.65 1.80
CA ASN A 10 -5.64 10.75 2.60
C ASN A 10 -6.63 9.88 1.80
N TRP A 11 -6.27 9.45 0.59
CA TRP A 11 -7.19 8.66 -0.23
C TRP A 11 -7.49 7.26 0.33
N TYR A 12 -8.68 6.79 -0.03
CA TYR A 12 -9.16 5.41 0.05
C TYR A 12 -10.14 5.20 -1.12
N TRP A 13 -10.46 3.94 -1.46
CA TRP A 13 -11.13 3.59 -2.72
C TRP A 13 -12.51 4.25 -2.90
N GLU A 14 -13.32 4.26 -1.85
CA GLU A 14 -14.69 4.77 -1.87
C GLU A 14 -14.76 6.30 -1.79
N LEU A 15 -13.63 6.99 -1.57
CA LEU A 15 -13.61 8.44 -1.44
C LEU A 15 -14.14 9.12 -2.70
N ARG A 16 -15.01 10.12 -2.51
CA ARG A 16 -15.48 10.99 -3.59
C ARG A 16 -15.09 12.44 -3.34
N LYS A 17 -14.68 13.13 -4.41
CA LYS A 17 -14.27 14.54 -4.41
C LYS A 17 -15.26 15.46 -5.13
N ASP A 18 -16.48 15.00 -5.42
CA ASP A 18 -17.47 15.75 -6.23
C ASP A 18 -17.81 17.13 -5.69
N ALA A 19 -17.80 17.30 -4.36
CA ALA A 19 -18.12 18.56 -3.72
C ALA A 19 -17.02 19.62 -3.93
N ASP A 20 -15.79 19.19 -4.26
CA ASP A 20 -14.67 20.06 -4.51
C ASP A 20 -14.57 20.39 -6.00
N LYS A 21 -15.06 21.59 -6.37
CA LYS A 21 -15.09 22.08 -7.76
C LYS A 21 -13.73 22.18 -8.45
N ARG A 22 -12.62 22.03 -7.71
CA ARG A 22 -11.27 21.94 -8.29
C ARG A 22 -11.04 20.61 -9.02
N TYR A 23 -11.79 19.57 -8.66
CA TYR A 23 -11.73 18.26 -9.29
C TYR A 23 -12.66 18.20 -10.50
N GLN A 24 -12.11 17.85 -11.66
CA GLN A 24 -12.91 17.48 -12.84
C GLN A 24 -13.38 16.04 -12.78
N GLU A 25 -12.62 15.18 -12.10
CA GLU A 25 -12.94 13.79 -11.82
C GLU A 25 -13.06 13.60 -10.30
N GLY A 26 -14.25 13.23 -9.83
CA GLY A 26 -14.55 13.07 -8.42
C GLY A 26 -14.30 11.65 -7.89
N SER A 27 -14.21 10.63 -8.76
CA SER A 27 -13.92 9.26 -8.37
C SER A 27 -12.45 9.09 -8.02
N VAL A 28 -12.16 8.92 -6.73
CA VAL A 28 -10.79 8.65 -6.27
C VAL A 28 -10.30 7.28 -6.73
N ALA A 29 -11.17 6.28 -6.85
CA ALA A 29 -10.81 5.00 -7.46
C ALA A 29 -10.27 5.15 -8.89
N LEU A 30 -10.89 6.01 -9.71
CA LEU A 30 -10.39 6.27 -11.07
C LEU A 30 -9.08 7.07 -11.06
N LEU A 31 -8.93 8.03 -10.14
CA LEU A 31 -7.67 8.74 -9.94
C LEU A 31 -6.55 7.77 -9.52
N ALA A 32 -6.83 6.85 -8.59
CA ALA A 32 -5.87 5.85 -8.10
C ALA A 32 -5.41 4.91 -9.22
N ALA A 33 -6.32 4.42 -10.06
CA ALA A 33 -5.96 3.58 -11.21
C ALA A 33 -5.06 4.32 -12.22
N ARG A 34 -5.35 5.60 -12.50
CA ARG A 34 -4.51 6.44 -13.37
C ARG A 34 -3.15 6.71 -12.75
N ALA A 35 -3.11 7.02 -11.46
CA ALA A 35 -1.90 7.25 -10.69
C ALA A 35 -1.03 5.99 -10.62
N MET A 36 -1.61 4.81 -10.41
CA MET A 36 -0.87 3.54 -10.40
C MET A 36 -0.18 3.27 -11.73
N ARG A 37 -0.88 3.52 -12.84
CA ARG A 37 -0.28 3.46 -14.18
C ARG A 37 0.89 4.43 -14.30
N ALA A 38 0.69 5.70 -13.95
CA ALA A 38 1.76 6.70 -14.00
C ALA A 38 2.95 6.32 -13.09
N PHE A 39 2.69 5.81 -11.90
CA PHE A 39 3.71 5.35 -10.98
C PHE A 39 4.58 4.25 -11.60
N HIS A 40 3.98 3.28 -12.29
CA HIS A 40 4.72 2.26 -13.02
C HIS A 40 5.43 2.78 -14.28
N ASP A 41 4.89 3.80 -14.95
CA ASP A 41 5.46 4.35 -16.18
C ASP A 41 6.67 5.26 -15.88
N TYR A 42 6.66 5.96 -14.74
CA TYR A 42 7.68 6.98 -14.39
C TYR A 42 8.64 6.56 -13.27
N LEU A 43 8.37 5.48 -12.53
CA LEU A 43 9.30 4.97 -11.51
C LEU A 43 9.78 3.56 -11.85
N PRO A 44 11.05 3.23 -11.53
CA PRO A 44 11.65 1.93 -11.83
C PRO A 44 11.10 0.85 -10.89
N THR A 45 9.88 0.40 -11.17
CA THR A 45 9.16 -0.57 -10.36
C THR A 45 9.02 -1.88 -11.12
N ARG A 46 9.41 -2.99 -10.48
CA ARG A 46 9.19 -4.32 -11.04
C ARG A 46 7.72 -4.69 -10.86
N ARG A 47 7.04 -5.03 -11.95
CA ARG A 47 5.65 -5.54 -11.90
C ARG A 47 5.65 -7.01 -11.49
N HIS A 48 4.70 -7.39 -10.65
CA HIS A 48 4.50 -8.79 -10.31
C HIS A 48 3.88 -9.53 -11.50
N PRO A 49 4.32 -10.76 -11.84
CA PRO A 49 3.93 -11.45 -13.06
C PRO A 49 2.42 -11.75 -13.16
N LEU A 50 1.76 -11.95 -12.01
CA LEU A 50 0.32 -12.27 -11.96
C LEU A 50 -0.55 -11.10 -11.48
N GLU A 51 0.05 -10.09 -10.86
CA GLU A 51 -0.68 -9.01 -10.17
C GLU A 51 0.00 -7.69 -10.53
N GLN A 52 -0.23 -7.18 -11.74
CA GLN A 52 0.61 -6.13 -12.30
C GLN A 52 0.64 -4.83 -11.48
N GLU A 53 -0.41 -4.55 -10.71
CA GLU A 53 -0.56 -3.38 -9.84
C GLU A 53 -0.05 -3.63 -8.40
N ARG A 54 0.47 -4.83 -8.11
CA ARG A 54 0.94 -5.18 -6.77
C ARG A 54 2.27 -4.49 -6.47
N LEU A 55 2.27 -3.63 -5.45
CA LEU A 55 3.47 -2.89 -5.04
C LEU A 55 4.28 -3.55 -3.92
N TYR A 56 3.66 -4.37 -3.07
CA TYR A 56 4.39 -5.04 -2.00
C TYR A 56 5.30 -6.17 -2.52
N THR A 57 6.51 -6.25 -1.97
CA THR A 57 7.55 -7.19 -2.37
C THR A 57 8.63 -7.27 -1.30
N SER A 58 9.42 -8.35 -1.30
CA SER A 58 10.71 -8.37 -0.59
C SER A 58 11.88 -8.52 -1.56
N PHE A 59 13.06 -8.13 -1.11
CA PHE A 59 14.32 -8.39 -1.81
C PHE A 59 15.48 -8.46 -0.80
N THR A 60 16.45 -9.32 -1.11
CA THR A 60 17.63 -9.52 -0.28
C THR A 60 18.78 -8.65 -0.76
N TYR A 61 19.60 -8.21 0.19
CA TYR A 61 20.89 -7.57 -0.04
C TYR A 61 21.97 -8.39 0.65
N GLY A 62 22.53 -9.34 -0.10
CA GLY A 62 23.41 -10.37 0.44
C GLY A 62 22.71 -11.29 1.46
N PRO A 63 23.45 -12.01 2.30
CA PRO A 63 22.89 -12.91 3.31
C PRO A 63 22.38 -12.16 4.55
N SER A 64 22.72 -10.89 4.72
CA SER A 64 22.54 -10.17 5.99
C SER A 64 21.29 -9.31 6.04
N LEU A 65 20.76 -8.84 4.92
CA LEU A 65 19.61 -7.93 4.91
C LEU A 65 18.53 -8.41 3.95
N GLU A 66 17.28 -8.41 4.42
CA GLU A 66 16.11 -8.47 3.57
C GLU A 66 15.18 -7.30 3.87
N VAL A 67 14.73 -6.62 2.82
CA VAL A 67 13.81 -5.49 2.90
C VAL A 67 12.44 -5.95 2.42
N PHE A 68 11.42 -5.81 3.28
CA PHE A 68 10.02 -6.10 3.01
C PHE A 68 9.30 -4.76 2.79
N ARG A 69 9.13 -4.38 1.53
CA ARG A 69 8.36 -3.19 1.18
C ARG A 69 6.88 -3.56 1.14
N ILE A 70 6.09 -2.93 2.01
CA ILE A 70 4.65 -3.15 2.09
C ILE A 70 3.88 -1.95 1.53
N ASP A 71 2.60 -2.14 1.26
CA ASP A 71 1.66 -1.14 0.74
C ASP A 71 0.50 -0.98 1.73
N LEU A 72 0.42 0.17 2.39
CA LEU A 72 -0.62 0.48 3.37
C LEU A 72 -1.76 1.34 2.80
N ARG A 73 -1.80 1.57 1.48
CA ARG A 73 -2.84 2.36 0.80
C ARG A 73 -3.74 1.54 -0.10
N SER A 74 -3.18 0.67 -0.93
CA SER A 74 -3.98 0.02 -2.00
C SER A 74 -4.96 -1.03 -1.47
N TYR A 75 -4.81 -1.48 -0.22
CA TYR A 75 -5.58 -2.59 0.35
C TYR A 75 -6.19 -2.29 1.72
N ARG A 76 -6.19 -1.03 2.14
CA ARG A 76 -6.79 -0.60 3.41
C ARG A 76 -8.29 -0.35 3.26
N GLY A 77 -9.00 -0.37 4.38
CA GLY A 77 -10.35 0.15 4.50
C GLY A 77 -10.40 1.69 4.46
N PRO A 78 -11.60 2.27 4.41
CA PRO A 78 -11.81 3.71 4.40
C PRO A 78 -11.25 4.38 5.66
N ASN A 79 -11.05 5.70 5.58
CA ASN A 79 -10.76 6.48 6.78
C ASN A 79 -11.98 6.50 7.70
N SER A 80 -11.71 6.39 8.99
CA SER A 80 -12.71 6.36 10.05
C SER A 80 -12.16 7.09 11.28
N GLU A 81 -12.92 7.13 12.37
CA GLU A 81 -12.48 7.77 13.63
C GLU A 81 -11.27 7.08 14.28
N GLY A 82 -10.88 5.89 13.82
CA GLY A 82 -9.72 5.16 14.34
C GLY A 82 -9.94 4.52 15.72
N MET A 83 -11.20 4.36 16.13
CA MET A 83 -11.59 3.81 17.44
C MET A 83 -12.16 2.39 17.34
N GLN A 84 -11.91 1.69 16.23
CA GLN A 84 -12.38 0.32 16.04
C GLN A 84 -11.67 -0.64 17.00
N THR A 85 -12.45 -1.48 17.66
CA THR A 85 -11.96 -2.52 18.59
C THR A 85 -11.83 -3.89 17.94
N GLU A 86 -12.36 -4.05 16.73
CA GLU A 86 -12.36 -5.30 15.97
C GLU A 86 -11.69 -5.11 14.61
N LEU A 87 -10.99 -6.14 14.14
CA LEU A 87 -10.41 -6.15 12.81
C LEU A 87 -11.48 -6.53 11.78
N SER A 88 -12.03 -5.54 11.11
CA SER A 88 -12.96 -5.70 9.99
C SER A 88 -12.32 -5.25 8.66
N PRO A 89 -12.93 -5.54 7.50
CA PRO A 89 -12.50 -4.95 6.22
C PRO A 89 -12.39 -3.42 6.27
N GLU A 90 -13.27 -2.76 7.02
CA GLU A 90 -13.32 -1.31 7.17
C GLU A 90 -12.22 -0.76 8.08
N ALA A 91 -11.80 -1.53 9.09
CA ALA A 91 -10.74 -1.18 10.03
C ALA A 91 -9.33 -1.57 9.55
N ARG A 92 -9.22 -2.26 8.41
CA ARG A 92 -7.98 -2.89 7.94
C ARG A 92 -6.98 -1.85 7.41
N ILE A 93 -5.72 -1.96 7.83
CA ILE A 93 -4.60 -1.16 7.28
C ILE A 93 -3.72 -2.00 6.35
N ILE A 94 -3.33 -3.21 6.78
CA ILE A 94 -2.57 -4.15 5.95
C ILE A 94 -3.56 -5.05 5.21
N GLY A 95 -3.47 -5.10 3.88
CA GLY A 95 -4.36 -5.89 3.03
C GLY A 95 -4.47 -7.37 3.39
N GLU A 96 -5.64 -7.95 3.08
CA GLU A 96 -6.00 -9.34 3.44
C GLU A 96 -4.99 -10.38 2.98
N ARG A 97 -4.50 -10.22 1.75
CA ARG A 97 -3.50 -11.12 1.15
C ARG A 97 -2.07 -10.71 1.51
N GLN A 98 -1.85 -9.42 1.79
CA GLN A 98 -0.53 -8.88 2.13
C GLN A 98 -0.08 -9.33 3.52
N LEU A 99 -0.97 -9.37 4.50
CA LEU A 99 -0.60 -9.76 5.87
C LEU A 99 -0.09 -11.22 5.95
N PRO A 100 -0.80 -12.24 5.44
CA PRO A 100 -0.30 -13.61 5.42
C PRO A 100 0.98 -13.75 4.59
N TRP A 101 1.07 -13.06 3.46
CA TRP A 101 2.30 -13.02 2.65
C TRP A 101 3.49 -12.50 3.46
N LEU A 102 3.33 -11.37 4.16
CA LEU A 102 4.39 -10.77 4.96
C LEU A 102 4.81 -11.70 6.10
N MET A 103 3.84 -12.28 6.82
CA MET A 103 4.11 -13.25 7.88
C MET A 103 4.90 -14.45 7.38
N GLN A 104 4.54 -14.97 6.21
CA GLN A 104 5.24 -16.11 5.60
C GLN A 104 6.64 -15.72 5.13
N ALA A 105 6.78 -14.58 4.43
CA ALA A 105 8.07 -14.09 3.95
C ALA A 105 9.06 -13.80 5.11
N LEU A 106 8.57 -13.28 6.23
CA LEU A 106 9.37 -13.07 7.44
C LEU A 106 9.84 -14.40 8.06
N LYS A 107 9.01 -15.45 8.05
CA LYS A 107 9.36 -16.79 8.54
C LYS A 107 10.39 -17.48 7.65
N ASP A 108 10.26 -17.32 6.33
CA ASP A 108 11.13 -17.96 5.35
C ASP A 108 12.51 -17.26 5.24
N SER A 109 12.56 -15.99 5.63
CA SER A 109 13.78 -15.18 5.54
C SER A 109 14.86 -15.60 6.52
N ARG A 110 16.02 -15.97 5.95
CA ARG A 110 17.25 -16.31 6.69
C ARG A 110 18.16 -15.10 6.94
N ALA A 111 17.77 -13.91 6.52
CA ALA A 111 18.57 -12.71 6.69
C ALA A 111 18.74 -12.34 8.17
N THR A 112 19.93 -11.88 8.55
CA THR A 112 20.23 -11.37 9.90
C THR A 112 19.30 -10.20 10.26
N TRP A 113 19.14 -9.25 9.33
CA TRP A 113 18.31 -8.07 9.46
C TRP A 113 17.11 -8.17 8.54
N LYS A 114 15.94 -7.91 9.11
CA LYS A 114 14.66 -7.87 8.41
C LYS A 114 14.09 -6.47 8.58
N VAL A 115 14.03 -5.70 7.50
CA VAL A 115 13.55 -4.32 7.52
C VAL A 115 12.18 -4.27 6.87
N ILE A 116 11.16 -3.79 7.60
CA ILE A 116 9.84 -3.52 7.03
C ILE A 116 9.81 -2.05 6.61
N ALA A 117 9.71 -1.80 5.31
CA ALA A 117 9.57 -0.45 4.76
C ALA A 117 8.09 -0.19 4.46
N CYS A 118 7.50 0.75 5.18
CA CYS A 118 6.09 1.12 5.09
C CYS A 118 5.92 2.63 4.87
N ASP A 119 4.80 3.00 4.27
CA ASP A 119 4.42 4.37 3.91
C ASP A 119 3.76 5.13 5.07
N MET A 120 3.08 4.42 5.97
CA MET A 120 2.50 4.99 7.19
C MET A 120 3.35 4.64 8.44
N PRO A 121 3.47 5.56 9.43
CA PRO A 121 4.13 5.26 10.70
C PRO A 121 3.43 4.12 11.45
N ILE A 122 4.22 3.19 11.99
CA ILE A 122 3.73 2.09 12.84
C ILE A 122 3.97 2.38 14.34
N GLY A 123 4.83 3.36 14.65
CA GLY A 123 5.09 3.85 16.00
C GLY A 123 4.41 5.18 16.28
N LEU A 124 4.23 5.47 17.57
CA LEU A 124 3.82 6.78 18.10
C LEU A 124 5.03 7.72 18.23
#